data_AF-A0A6G8IJE9-F1
#
_entry.id   AF-A0A6G8IJE9-F1
#
_cell.length_a   1.000
_cell.length_b   1.000
_cell.length_c   1.000
_cell.angle_alpha   90.00
_cell.angle_beta   90.00
_cell.angle_gamma   90.00
#
_symmetry.space_group_name_H-M   'P 1'
#
loop_
_entity.id
_entity.type
_entity.pdbx_description
1 polymer ?
#
loop_
_entity_poly.entity_id
_entity_poly.type
_entity_poly.pdbx_seq_one_letter_code
_entity_poly.pdbx_strand_id
1 'polypeptide(L)'
;MNGPAHQLVAGFATGVFIAEQERQAGLQTAQPLLAGTAAAFLTKLPDILEPATSPNHRQFFHSVAFAGLLCLAFKELGKWQPESAGGDFLKALGQVAIPAYLIHLFLDSLTVKSLPLVGR
;
A
#
# COMPACT_ATOMS: atom_id res chain seq x y z
N MET A 1 15.63 2.60 -8.32
CA MET A 1 14.22 2.13 -8.27
C MET A 1 13.41 2.93 -9.29
N ASN A 2 12.49 2.32 -10.04
CA ASN A 2 11.66 3.05 -11.01
C ASN A 2 10.41 3.60 -10.29
N GLY A 3 10.54 4.77 -9.66
CA GLY A 3 9.47 5.43 -8.93
C GLY A 3 8.18 5.56 -9.74
N PRO A 4 8.20 6.09 -10.98
CA PRO A 4 7.01 6.16 -11.83
C PRO A 4 6.28 4.83 -12.02
N ALA A 5 7.01 3.72 -12.20
CA ALA A 5 6.38 2.41 -12.33
C ALA A 5 5.64 1.98 -11.05
N HIS A 6 6.22 2.25 -9.87
CA HIS A 6 5.56 1.95 -8.59
C HIS A 6 4.28 2.75 -8.45
N GLN A 7 4.32 4.05 -8.76
CA GLN A 7 3.15 4.93 -8.70
C GLN A 7 2.03 4.48 -9.64
N LEU A 8 2.37 4.13 -10.89
CA LEU A 8 1.39 3.67 -11.87
C LEU A 8 0.73 2.36 -11.45
N VAL A 9 1.51 1.36 -11.05
CA VAL A 9 0.98 0.05 -10.64
C VAL A 9 0.17 0.18 -9.34
N ALA A 10 0.68 0.91 -8.34
CA ALA A 10 -0.01 1.14 -7.08
C ALA A 10 -1.35 1.84 -7.29
N GLY A 11 -1.36 2.88 -8.12
CA GLY A 11 -2.57 3.64 -8.40
C GLY A 11 -3.60 2.82 -9.16
N PHE A 12 -3.18 2.11 -10.22
CA PHE A 12 -4.08 1.27 -10.99
C PHE A 12 -4.65 0.12 -10.15
N ALA A 13 -3.80 -0.68 -9.50
CA ALA A 13 -4.24 -1.86 -8.76
C ALA A 13 -5.11 -1.50 -7.55
N THR A 14 -4.78 -0.44 -6.80
CA THR A 14 -5.62 0.02 -5.69
C THR A 14 -6.94 0.58 -6.19
N GLY A 15 -6.94 1.33 -7.30
CA GLY A 15 -8.17 1.82 -7.92
C GLY A 15 -9.10 0.69 -8.34
N VAL A 16 -8.57 -0.35 -9.00
CA VAL A 16 -9.33 -1.55 -9.36
C VAL A 16 -9.86 -2.28 -8.13
N PHE A 17 -9.05 -2.40 -7.07
CA PHE A 17 -9.48 -3.03 -5.82
C PHE A 17 -10.66 -2.30 -5.17
N ILE A 18 -10.65 -0.97 -5.14
CA ILE A 18 -11.77 -0.18 -4.62
C ILE A 18 -12.98 -0.24 -5.56
N ALA A 19 -12.78 -0.21 -6.88
CA ALA A 19 -13.86 -0.38 -7.85
C ALA A 19 -14.61 -1.72 -7.68
N GLU A 20 -13.88 -2.79 -7.41
CA GLU A 20 -14.48 -4.11 -7.16
C GLU A 20 -15.27 -4.13 -5.85
N GLN A 21 -14.79 -3.47 -4.79
CA GLN A 21 -15.56 -3.32 -3.55
C GLN A 21 -16.85 -2.52 -3.76
N GLU A 22 -16.79 -1.41 -4.50
CA GLU A 22 -17.99 -0.63 -4.83
C GLU A 22 -18.99 -1.46 -5.65
N ARG A 23 -18.50 -2.20 -6.65
CA ARG A 23 -19.32 -3.08 -7.48
C ARG A 23 -20.07 -4.10 -6.63
N GLN A 24 -19.40 -4.72 -5.66
CA GLN A 24 -20.00 -5.69 -4.73
C GLN A 24 -21.02 -5.04 -3.79
N ALA A 25 -20.82 -3.77 -3.44
CA ALA A 25 -21.76 -2.98 -2.64
C ALA A 25 -22.91 -2.37 -3.45
N GLY A 26 -22.94 -2.54 -4.78
CA GLY A 26 -23.93 -1.91 -5.65
C GLY A 26 -23.76 -0.38 -5.78
N LEU A 27 -22.56 0.12 -5.50
CA LEU A 27 -22.20 1.54 -5.58
C LEU A 27 -21.46 1.83 -6.88
N GLN A 28 -21.56 3.08 -7.34
CA GLN A 28 -20.76 3.61 -8.46
C GLN A 28 -20.41 5.05 -8.14
N THR A 29 -19.21 5.29 -7.62
CA THR A 29 -18.78 6.63 -7.24
C THR A 29 -17.39 6.97 -7.82
N ALA A 30 -16.86 8.15 -7.47
CA ALA A 30 -15.50 8.55 -7.84
C ALA A 30 -14.41 7.96 -6.93
N GLN A 31 -14.77 7.22 -5.87
CA GLN A 31 -13.81 6.68 -4.90
C GLN A 31 -12.69 5.83 -5.54
N PRO A 32 -12.94 4.99 -6.56
CA PRO A 32 -11.85 4.24 -7.19
C PRO A 32 -10.76 5.13 -7.81
N LEU A 33 -11.16 6.25 -8.42
CA LEU A 33 -10.23 7.21 -9.02
C LEU A 33 -9.46 7.99 -7.94
N LEU A 34 -10.15 8.40 -6.88
CA LEU A 34 -9.53 9.09 -5.74
C LEU A 34 -8.54 8.17 -5.00
N ALA A 35 -8.95 6.94 -4.72
CA ALA A 35 -8.13 5.93 -4.07
C ALA A 35 -6.90 5.56 -4.92
N GLY A 36 -7.09 5.35 -6.22
CA GLY A 36 -5.97 5.10 -7.13
C GLY A 36 -4.98 6.27 -7.18
N THR A 37 -5.48 7.50 -7.27
CA THR A 37 -4.62 8.70 -7.22
C THR A 37 -3.86 8.78 -5.90
N ALA A 38 -4.54 8.59 -4.77
CA ALA A 38 -3.91 8.60 -3.45
C ALA A 38 -2.86 7.49 -3.31
N ALA A 39 -3.15 6.27 -3.77
CA ALA A 39 -2.21 5.15 -3.76
C ALA A 39 -0.95 5.43 -4.59
N ALA A 40 -1.08 6.12 -5.73
CA ALA A 40 0.07 6.53 -6.54
C ALA A 40 1.02 7.49 -5.79
N PHE A 41 0.56 8.21 -4.78
CA PHE A 41 1.43 8.99 -3.89
C PHE A 41 1.90 8.18 -2.67
N LEU A 42 0.98 7.46 -2.03
CA LEU A 42 1.24 6.69 -0.81
C LEU A 42 2.19 5.50 -1.04
N THR A 43 2.34 5.01 -2.27
CA THR A 43 3.33 3.98 -2.60
C THR A 43 4.77 4.39 -2.27
N LYS A 44 5.06 5.69 -2.10
CA LYS A 44 6.39 6.18 -1.72
C LYS A 44 6.68 6.10 -0.22
N LEU A 45 5.68 5.73 0.59
CA LEU A 45 5.83 5.62 2.04
C LEU A 45 7.03 4.78 2.50
N PRO A 46 7.34 3.61 1.89
CA PRO A 46 8.50 2.83 2.30
C PRO A 46 9.79 3.65 2.20
N ASP A 47 9.99 4.34 1.08
CA ASP A 47 11.18 5.17 0.85
C ASP A 47 11.21 6.45 1.70
N ILE A 48 10.06 6.95 2.15
CA ILE A 48 9.98 8.10 3.06
C ILE A 48 10.34 7.66 4.49
N LEU A 49 9.83 6.52 4.92
CA LEU A 49 10.11 5.95 6.24
C LEU A 49 11.54 5.43 6.34
N GLU A 50 12.10 4.98 5.23
CA GLU A 50 13.45 4.43 5.13
C GLU A 50 14.18 4.95 3.89
N PRO A 51 14.67 6.21 3.93
CA PRO A 51 15.35 6.83 2.80
C PRO A 51 16.63 6.07 2.42
N ALA A 52 16.80 5.82 1.13
CA ALA A 52 17.96 5.11 0.64
C ALA A 52 19.25 5.92 0.86
N THR A 53 20.16 5.41 1.70
CA THR A 53 21.50 5.98 1.89
C THR A 53 22.56 5.41 0.94
N SER A 54 22.21 4.35 0.22
CA SER A 54 23.00 3.74 -0.85
C SER A 54 22.08 3.00 -1.82
N PRO A 55 22.54 2.63 -3.03
CA PRO A 55 21.78 1.77 -3.94
C PRO A 55 21.38 0.43 -3.30
N ASN A 56 22.09 0.03 -2.25
CA ASN A 56 21.90 -1.22 -1.52
C ASN A 56 21.19 -1.05 -0.17
N HIS A 57 20.59 0.09 0.13
CA HIS A 57 19.78 0.26 1.34
C HIS A 57 18.43 -0.49 1.21
N ARG A 58 18.21 -1.54 2.01
CA ARG A 58 16.91 -2.20 2.28
C ARG A 58 16.99 -2.79 3.69
N GLN A 59 16.38 -2.13 4.65
CA GLN A 59 16.28 -2.52 6.05
C GLN A 59 14.86 -3.02 6.35
N PHE A 60 14.29 -2.58 7.46
CA PHE A 60 13.06 -3.11 8.03
C PHE A 60 11.83 -2.77 7.20
N PHE A 61 11.70 -1.53 6.75
CA PHE A 61 10.52 -1.08 6.00
C PHE A 61 10.46 -1.68 4.60
N HIS A 62 11.58 -2.14 4.04
CA HIS A 62 11.63 -2.89 2.78
C HIS A 62 11.85 -4.40 3.00
N SER A 63 11.19 -5.00 3.99
CA SER A 63 11.37 -6.42 4.34
C SER A 63 10.11 -7.28 4.17
N VAL A 64 10.31 -8.60 4.08
CA VAL A 64 9.23 -9.60 4.09
C VAL A 64 8.48 -9.57 5.43
N ALA A 65 9.18 -9.38 6.55
CA ALA A 65 8.54 -9.28 7.87
C ALA A 65 7.58 -8.08 7.93
N PHE A 66 8.00 -6.92 7.43
CA PHE A 66 7.14 -5.73 7.41
C PHE A 66 5.95 -5.90 6.45
N ALA A 67 6.15 -6.53 5.29
CA ALA A 67 5.04 -6.94 4.43
C ALA A 67 4.03 -7.83 5.18
N GLY A 68 4.53 -8.80 5.97
CA GLY A 68 3.70 -9.65 6.82
C GLY A 68 2.90 -8.87 7.85
N LEU A 69 3.52 -7.90 8.54
CA LEU A 69 2.83 -7.03 9.49
C LEU A 69 1.74 -6.20 8.83
N LEU A 70 1.99 -5.66 7.63
CA LEU A 70 1.00 -4.92 6.86
C LEU A 70 -0.17 -5.80 6.44
N CYS A 71 0.06 -7.04 6.01
CA CYS A 71 -1.01 -7.99 5.71
C CYS A 71 -1.87 -8.30 6.93
N LEU A 72 -1.26 -8.48 8.10
CA LEU A 72 -1.99 -8.68 9.36
C LEU A 72 -2.80 -7.42 9.74
N ALA A 73 -2.19 -6.24 9.64
CA ALA A 73 -2.86 -4.97 9.90
C ALA A 73 -4.06 -4.77 8.95
N PHE A 74 -3.91 -5.08 7.66
CA PHE A 74 -4.99 -4.97 6.67
C PHE A 74 -6.15 -5.93 6.99
N LYS A 75 -5.83 -7.14 7.43
CA LYS A 75 -6.84 -8.11 7.86
C LYS A 75 -7.64 -7.60 9.05
N GLU A 76 -7.00 -7.05 10.06
CA GLU A 76 -7.69 -6.49 11.23
C GLU A 76 -8.45 -5.21 10.87
N LEU A 77 -7.92 -4.37 9.97
CA LEU A 77 -8.59 -3.19 9.44
C LEU A 77 -9.93 -3.54 8.77
N GLY A 78 -9.98 -4.65 8.03
CA GLY A 78 -11.21 -5.13 7.40
C GLY A 78 -12.30 -5.52 8.39
N LYS A 79 -11.94 -6.01 9.59
CA LYS A 79 -12.87 -6.39 10.65
C LYS A 79 -13.29 -5.21 11.51
N TRP A 80 -12.44 -4.20 11.63
CA TRP A 80 -12.69 -3.05 12.48
C TRP A 80 -13.92 -2.26 12.00
N GLN A 81 -14.88 -2.02 12.87
CA GLN A 81 -16.06 -1.18 12.60
C GLN A 81 -15.94 0.09 13.45
N PRO A 82 -15.57 1.24 12.85
CA PRO A 82 -15.39 2.46 13.61
C PRO A 82 -16.70 3.01 14.17
N GLU A 83 -16.64 3.61 15.35
CA GLU A 83 -17.78 4.26 16.01
C GLU A 83 -17.76 5.79 15.85
N SER A 84 -16.84 6.31 15.03
CA SER A 84 -16.66 7.75 14.83
C SER A 84 -16.21 8.07 13.41
N ALA A 85 -16.55 9.27 12.93
CA ALA A 85 -16.13 9.75 11.62
C ALA A 85 -14.60 9.79 11.44
N GLY A 86 -13.85 10.08 12.51
CA GLY A 86 -12.39 10.02 12.48
C GLY A 86 -11.89 8.58 12.28
N GLY A 87 -12.56 7.61 12.88
CA GLY A 87 -12.24 6.20 12.66
C GLY A 87 -12.62 5.72 11.26
N ASP A 88 -13.74 6.18 10.70
CA ASP A 88 -14.11 5.90 9.30
C ASP A 88 -13.06 6.44 8.32
N PHE A 89 -12.58 7.66 8.57
CA PHE A 89 -11.49 8.24 7.78
C PHE A 89 -10.21 7.40 7.87
N LEU A 90 -9.80 6.98 9.08
CA LEU A 90 -8.62 6.13 9.26
C LEU A 90 -8.77 4.77 8.58
N LYS A 91 -9.97 4.18 8.62
CA LYS A 91 -10.27 2.93 7.92
C LYS A 91 -10.11 3.10 6.41
N ALA A 92 -10.72 4.14 5.84
CA ALA A 92 -10.60 4.45 4.42
C ALA A 92 -9.14 4.73 4.01
N LEU A 93 -8.40 5.50 4.81
CA LEU A 93 -6.99 5.78 4.57
C LEU A 93 -6.16 4.49 4.59
N GLY A 94 -6.36 3.61 5.57
CA GLY A 94 -5.68 2.32 5.67
C GLY A 94 -6.01 1.39 4.49
N GLN A 95 -7.26 1.42 4.00
CA GLN A 95 -7.70 0.65 2.83
C GLN A 95 -6.99 1.05 1.53
N VAL A 96 -6.38 2.24 1.50
CA VAL A 96 -5.59 2.73 0.35
C VAL A 96 -4.09 2.63 0.62
N ALA A 97 -3.64 3.08 1.79
CA ALA A 97 -2.22 3.16 2.14
C ALA A 97 -1.55 1.78 2.23
N ILE A 98 -2.22 0.80 2.84
CA ILE A 98 -1.62 -0.53 3.04
C ILE A 98 -1.46 -1.27 1.72
N PRO A 99 -2.47 -1.36 0.81
CA PRO A 99 -2.27 -1.95 -0.51
C PRO A 99 -1.19 -1.24 -1.33
N ALA A 100 -1.14 0.09 -1.31
CA ALA A 100 -0.11 0.86 -2.00
C ALA A 100 1.31 0.49 -1.51
N TYR A 101 1.48 0.35 -0.19
CA TYR A 101 2.73 -0.09 0.41
C TYR A 101 3.09 -1.53 0.00
N LEU A 102 2.12 -2.45 0.08
CA LEU A 102 2.34 -3.85 -0.31
C LEU A 102 2.71 -3.99 -1.79
N ILE A 103 2.14 -3.15 -2.66
CA ILE A 103 2.50 -3.10 -4.08
C ILE A 103 3.93 -2.60 -4.28
N HIS A 104 4.36 -1.60 -3.51
CA HIS A 104 5.77 -1.18 -3.52
C HIS A 104 6.68 -2.35 -3.17
N LEU A 105 6.43 -3.02 -2.05
CA LEU A 105 7.23 -4.17 -1.60
C LEU A 105 7.21 -5.31 -2.62
N PHE A 106 6.04 -5.59 -3.21
CA PHE A 106 5.90 -6.59 -4.24
C PHE A 106 6.79 -6.27 -5.45
N LEU A 107 6.74 -5.05 -5.97
CA LEU A 107 7.60 -4.64 -7.08
C LEU A 107 9.09 -4.69 -6.73
N ASP A 108 9.46 -4.28 -5.51
CA ASP A 108 10.83 -4.42 -5.03
C ASP A 108 11.28 -5.88 -4.93
N SER A 109 10.38 -6.79 -4.59
CA SER A 109 10.67 -8.24 -4.50
C SER A 109 11.01 -8.86 -5.87
N LEU A 110 10.51 -8.27 -6.96
CA LEU A 110 10.78 -8.69 -8.34
C LEU A 110 12.12 -8.16 -8.89
N THR A 111 12.79 -7.28 -8.16
CA THR A 111 14.14 -6.82 -8.52
C THR A 111 15.18 -7.88 -8.17
N VAL A 112 16.34 -7.87 -8.84
CA VAL A 112 17.46 -8.81 -8.58
C VAL A 112 17.85 -8.89 -7.10
N LYS A 113 17.78 -7.76 -6.39
CA LYS A 113 18.14 -7.70 -4.97
C LYS A 113 17.06 -8.28 -4.04
N SER A 114 15.80 -8.30 -4.47
CA SER A 114 14.62 -8.74 -3.72
C SER A 114 14.49 -8.17 -2.29
N LEU A 115 13.51 -8.62 -1.51
CA LEU A 115 13.32 -8.17 -0.12
C LEU A 115 14.16 -9.02 0.85
N PRO A 116 14.89 -8.42 1.81
CA PRO A 116 15.41 -9.15 2.97
C PRO A 116 14.27 -9.67 3.86
N LEU A 117 14.57 -10.66 4.70
CA LEU A 117 13.58 -11.18 5.67
C LEU A 117 13.17 -10.12 6.70
N VAL A 118 14.14 -9.43 7.30
CA VAL A 118 13.91 -8.37 8.31
C VAL A 118 14.77 -7.13 8.05
N GLY A 119 16.00 -7.29 7.58
CA GLY A 119 16.93 -6.21 7.24
C GLY A 119 18.30 -6.79 6.89
N ARG A 120 19.25 -5.97 6.44
CA ARG A 120 20.64 -6.37 6.16
C ARG A 120 21.63 -5.32 6.57
#